data_AF-A0A060SGB8-F1
#
_entry.id   AF-A0A060SGB8-F1
#
_cell.length_a   1.000
_cell.length_b   1.000
_cell.length_c   1.000
_cell.angle_alpha   90.00
_cell.angle_beta   90.00
_cell.angle_gamma   90.00
#
_symmetry.space_group_name_H-M   'P 1'
#
loop_
_entity.id
_entity.type
_entity.pdbx_description
1 polymer ?
#
loop_
_entity_poly.entity_id
_entity_poly.type
_entity_poly.pdbx_seq_one_letter_code
_entity_poly.pdbx_strand_id
1 'polypeptide(L)'
;MGFPDDEASKLHHQYYSQYGLAIRGLVRHHEIDPLDFDRKCDGSLPLEDLLKPDPDLRKLLEDIDRSKVRVWALTNAYHTHASRVLRILGVDDLIEGIVYCDYSNPNFSCKPEPEFYQNVGDEEG
;
A
#
# COMPACT_ATOMS: atom_id res chain seq x y z
N MET A 1 -21.99 3.83 -4.88
CA MET A 1 -21.99 4.83 -5.97
C MET A 1 -22.80 4.41 -7.19
N GLY A 2 -23.22 3.14 -7.36
CA GLY A 2 -24.27 2.79 -8.33
C GLY A 2 -23.96 3.04 -9.81
N PHE A 3 -22.68 3.27 -10.15
CA PHE A 3 -22.24 3.42 -11.54
C PHE A 3 -22.37 2.09 -12.30
N PRO A 4 -22.76 2.11 -13.58
CA PRO A 4 -22.56 0.99 -14.49
C PRO A 4 -21.08 0.56 -14.55
N ASP A 5 -20.82 -0.73 -14.74
CA ASP A 5 -19.47 -1.31 -14.70
C ASP A 5 -18.49 -0.65 -15.69
N ASP A 6 -18.97 -0.24 -16.87
CA ASP A 6 -18.13 0.41 -17.88
C ASP A 6 -17.72 1.83 -17.46
N GLU A 7 -18.61 2.56 -16.79
CA GLU A 7 -18.35 3.90 -16.25
C GLU A 7 -17.40 3.81 -15.04
N ALA A 8 -17.61 2.85 -14.15
CA ALA A 8 -16.71 2.59 -13.02
C ALA A 8 -15.29 2.24 -13.50
N SER A 9 -15.18 1.41 -14.55
CA SER A 9 -13.90 1.03 -15.14
C SER A 9 -13.17 2.21 -15.79
N LYS A 10 -13.91 3.06 -16.52
CA LYS A 10 -13.36 4.29 -17.11
C LYS A 10 -12.86 5.25 -16.04
N LEU A 11 -13.65 5.45 -14.99
CA LEU A 11 -13.31 6.33 -13.87
C LEU A 11 -12.07 5.83 -13.12
N HIS A 12 -12.02 4.52 -12.85
CA HIS A 12 -10.86 3.88 -12.25
C HIS A 12 -9.59 4.09 -13.10
N HIS A 13 -9.67 3.81 -14.40
CA HIS A 13 -8.54 4.00 -15.30
C HIS A 13 -8.10 5.46 -15.37
N GLN A 14 -9.05 6.40 -15.51
CA GLN A 14 -8.77 7.83 -15.55
C GLN A 14 -8.03 8.29 -14.29
N TYR A 15 -8.52 7.92 -13.10
CA TYR A 15 -7.90 8.33 -11.85
C TYR A 15 -6.58 7.63 -11.57
N TYR A 16 -6.46 6.37 -11.96
CA TYR A 16 -5.19 5.66 -11.89
C TYR A 16 -4.13 6.34 -12.78
N SER A 17 -4.47 6.67 -14.03
CA SER A 17 -3.56 7.35 -14.95
C SER A 17 -3.22 8.77 -14.52
N GLN A 18 -4.17 9.50 -13.95
CA GLN A 18 -3.98 10.91 -13.58
C GLN A 18 -3.27 11.09 -12.23
N TYR A 19 -3.53 10.21 -11.26
CA TYR A 19 -3.10 10.37 -9.87
C TYR A 19 -2.22 9.23 -9.35
N GLY A 20 -1.87 8.24 -10.18
CA GLY A 20 -1.07 7.07 -9.78
C GLY A 20 -1.79 6.06 -8.89
N LEU A 21 -2.92 6.45 -8.27
CA LEU A 21 -3.77 5.61 -7.44
C LEU A 21 -5.22 6.09 -7.56
N ALA A 22 -6.13 5.19 -7.98
CA ALA A 22 -7.51 5.56 -8.29
C ALA A 22 -8.25 6.21 -7.10
N ILE A 23 -7.95 5.77 -5.87
CA ILE A 23 -8.54 6.32 -4.65
C ILE A 23 -8.30 7.82 -4.49
N ARG A 24 -7.16 8.37 -4.97
CA ARG A 24 -6.87 9.81 -4.89
C ARG A 24 -7.87 10.63 -5.68
N GLY A 25 -8.21 10.17 -6.90
CA GLY A 25 -9.24 10.81 -7.70
C GLY A 25 -10.62 10.70 -7.07
N LEU A 26 -10.94 9.55 -6.48
CA LEU A 26 -12.22 9.35 -5.81
C LEU A 26 -12.40 10.23 -4.56
N VAL A 27 -11.37 10.34 -3.72
CA VAL A 27 -11.39 11.23 -2.54
C VAL A 27 -11.53 12.69 -2.97
N ARG A 28 -10.80 13.11 -4.02
CA ARG A 28 -10.75 14.51 -4.47
C ARG A 28 -12.02 14.97 -5.19
N HIS A 29 -12.67 14.09 -5.96
CA HIS A 29 -13.78 14.47 -6.85
C HIS A 29 -15.14 13.92 -6.42
N HIS A 30 -15.18 12.96 -5.49
CA HIS A 30 -16.42 12.27 -5.11
C HIS A 30 -16.67 12.16 -3.60
N GLU A 31 -15.97 12.97 -2.79
CA GLU A 31 -16.16 13.05 -1.33
C GLU A 31 -16.16 11.67 -0.63
N ILE A 32 -15.36 10.74 -1.16
CA ILE A 32 -15.20 9.42 -0.55
C ILE A 32 -14.37 9.54 0.72
N ASP A 33 -14.82 8.91 1.81
CA ASP A 33 -13.96 8.64 2.96
C ASP A 33 -12.91 7.59 2.56
N PRO A 34 -11.63 7.98 2.46
CA PRO A 34 -10.56 7.08 2.04
C PRO A 34 -10.44 5.83 2.92
N LEU A 35 -10.68 5.96 4.23
CA LEU A 35 -10.53 4.85 5.18
C LEU A 35 -11.72 3.90 5.11
N ASP A 36 -12.92 4.40 4.82
CA ASP A 36 -14.08 3.54 4.53
C ASP A 36 -13.89 2.77 3.23
N PHE A 37 -13.34 3.40 2.19
CA PHE A 37 -12.98 2.74 0.94
C PHE A 37 -11.95 1.62 1.17
N ASP A 38 -10.85 1.91 1.87
CA ASP A 38 -9.81 0.92 2.19
C ASP A 38 -10.39 -0.30 2.92
N ARG A 39 -11.24 -0.07 3.94
CA ARG A 39 -11.93 -1.16 4.66
C ARG A 39 -12.78 -2.04 3.74
N LYS A 40 -13.45 -1.45 2.74
CA LYS A 40 -14.32 -2.15 1.80
C LYS A 40 -13.58 -2.78 0.63
N CYS A 41 -12.34 -2.36 0.38
CA CYS A 41 -11.46 -2.92 -0.63
C CYS A 41 -10.45 -3.85 0.04
N ASP A 42 -9.25 -3.36 0.30
CA ASP A 42 -8.12 -4.12 0.86
C ASP A 42 -8.43 -4.77 2.21
N GLY A 43 -9.22 -4.11 3.06
CA GLY A 43 -9.63 -4.63 4.37
C GLY A 43 -10.60 -5.81 4.28
N SER A 44 -11.38 -5.90 3.20
CA SER A 44 -12.39 -6.94 3.01
C SER A 44 -11.86 -8.24 2.40
N LEU A 45 -10.62 -8.22 1.88
CA LEU A 45 -10.01 -9.37 1.26
C LEU A 45 -9.79 -10.50 2.28
N PRO A 46 -10.10 -11.77 1.94
CA PRO A 46 -9.85 -12.92 2.81
C PRO A 46 -8.38 -13.37 2.72
N LEU A 47 -7.45 -12.49 3.11
CA LEU A 47 -6.02 -12.73 2.93
C LEU A 47 -5.51 -13.99 3.63
N GLU A 48 -6.09 -14.39 4.76
CA GLU A 48 -5.69 -15.59 5.50
C GLU A 48 -6.01 -16.89 4.75
N ASP A 49 -6.96 -16.86 3.83
CA ASP A 49 -7.30 -18.00 2.96
C ASP A 49 -6.42 -18.04 1.70
N LEU A 50 -5.94 -16.87 1.27
CA LEU A 50 -5.21 -16.67 0.02
C LEU A 50 -3.69 -16.74 0.18
N LEU A 51 -3.19 -16.23 1.30
CA LEU A 51 -1.77 -16.14 1.63
C LEU A 51 -1.42 -17.12 2.75
N LYS A 52 -0.18 -17.57 2.74
CA LYS A 52 0.37 -18.49 3.74
C LYS A 52 1.78 -18.02 4.09
N PRO A 53 2.32 -18.45 5.25
CA PRO A 53 3.73 -18.22 5.55
C PRO A 53 4.61 -18.67 4.39
N ASP A 54 5.62 -17.87 4.06
CA ASP A 54 6.54 -18.13 2.95
C ASP A 54 7.97 -18.35 3.51
N PRO A 55 8.37 -19.61 3.76
CA PRO A 55 9.68 -19.90 4.32
C PRO A 55 10.84 -19.53 3.40
N ASP A 56 10.65 -19.56 2.09
CA ASP A 56 11.70 -19.23 1.12
C ASP A 56 11.93 -17.72 1.09
N LEU A 57 10.86 -16.92 1.11
CA LEU A 57 10.96 -15.47 1.29
C LEU A 57 11.61 -15.11 2.63
N ARG A 58 11.19 -15.77 3.72
CA ARG A 58 11.76 -15.52 5.04
C ARG A 58 13.27 -15.76 5.03
N LYS A 59 13.70 -16.90 4.51
CA LYS A 59 15.12 -17.25 4.39
C LYS A 59 15.89 -16.23 3.56
N LEU A 60 15.33 -15.79 2.43
CA LEU A 60 15.94 -14.76 1.59
C LEU A 60 16.19 -13.47 2.38
N LEU A 61 15.24 -13.05 3.22
CA LEU A 61 15.38 -11.85 4.06
C LEU A 61 16.37 -12.04 5.21
N GLU A 62 16.44 -13.24 5.81
CA GLU A 62 17.41 -13.60 6.84
C GLU A 62 18.85 -13.66 6.30
N ASP A 63 19.03 -14.03 5.03
CA ASP A 63 20.33 -14.08 4.35
C ASP A 63 20.90 -12.67 4.03
N ILE A 64 20.12 -11.60 4.21
CA ILE A 64 20.59 -10.22 4.02
C ILE A 64 21.50 -9.81 5.16
N ASP A 65 22.69 -9.32 4.83
CA ASP A 65 23.64 -8.77 5.81
C ASP A 65 23.12 -7.43 6.39
N ARG A 66 22.37 -7.52 7.49
CA ARG A 66 21.76 -6.38 8.18
C ARG A 66 22.78 -5.41 8.80
N SER A 67 24.08 -5.75 8.81
CA SER A 67 25.14 -4.81 9.21
C SER A 67 25.46 -3.77 8.12
N LYS A 68 25.06 -4.04 6.88
CA LYS A 68 25.32 -3.17 5.72
C LYS A 68 24.08 -2.46 5.21
N VAL A 69 22.91 -3.07 5.38
CA VAL A 69 21.67 -2.55 4.80
C VAL A 69 20.50 -2.70 5.75
N ARG A 70 19.59 -1.74 5.64
CA ARG A 70 18.26 -1.79 6.25
C ARG A 70 17.26 -2.35 5.25
N VAL A 71 16.22 -3.02 5.74
CA VAL A 71 15.17 -3.59 4.89
C VAL A 71 13.83 -3.01 5.30
N TRP A 72 13.18 -2.34 4.34
CA TRP A 72 11.93 -1.62 4.51
C TRP A 72 10.92 -2.06 3.45
N ALA A 73 9.64 -2.08 3.81
CA ALA A 73 8.56 -2.33 2.86
C ALA A 73 8.04 -1.01 2.29
N LEU A 74 8.03 -0.86 0.96
CA LEU A 74 7.50 0.31 0.26
C LEU A 74 6.26 -0.05 -0.56
N THR A 75 5.09 0.48 -0.22
CA THR A 75 3.80 0.11 -0.84
C THR A 75 2.87 1.29 -1.10
N ASN A 76 1.99 1.18 -2.10
CA ASN A 76 0.90 2.14 -2.34
C ASN A 76 -0.37 1.81 -1.53
N ALA A 77 -0.41 0.66 -0.86
CA ALA A 77 -1.48 0.27 0.04
C ALA A 77 -1.43 1.08 1.34
N TYR A 78 -2.51 1.05 2.13
CA TYR A 78 -2.51 1.60 3.49
C TYR A 78 -1.75 0.68 4.46
N HIS A 79 -1.33 1.24 5.60
CA HIS A 79 -0.53 0.55 6.62
C HIS A 79 -1.16 -0.77 7.11
N THR A 80 -2.48 -0.78 7.31
CA THR A 80 -3.24 -1.93 7.81
C THR A 80 -3.11 -3.15 6.89
N HIS A 81 -3.30 -2.94 5.59
CA HIS A 81 -3.17 -4.00 4.58
C HIS A 81 -1.72 -4.50 4.50
N ALA A 82 -0.75 -3.59 4.42
CA ALA A 82 0.66 -3.92 4.35
C ALA A 82 1.12 -4.78 5.53
N SER A 83 0.77 -4.34 6.75
CA SER A 83 1.10 -5.06 7.99
C SER A 83 0.47 -6.45 8.04
N ARG A 84 -0.78 -6.58 7.58
CA ARG A 84 -1.50 -7.87 7.54
C ARG A 84 -0.82 -8.85 6.59
N VAL A 85 -0.44 -8.40 5.39
CA VAL A 85 0.30 -9.23 4.43
C VAL A 85 1.63 -9.72 5.00
N LEU A 86 2.44 -8.82 5.57
CA LEU A 86 3.75 -9.19 6.13
C LEU A 86 3.63 -10.20 7.28
N ARG A 87 2.62 -10.06 8.15
CA ARG A 87 2.32 -11.01 9.23
C ARG A 87 1.91 -12.39 8.71
N ILE A 88 1.03 -12.45 7.71
CA ILE A 88 0.58 -13.73 7.15
C ILE A 88 1.75 -14.45 6.46
N LEU A 89 2.61 -13.70 5.75
CA LEU A 89 3.83 -14.23 5.13
C LEU A 89 4.89 -14.64 6.16
N GLY A 90 4.79 -14.18 7.41
CA GLY A 90 5.71 -14.53 8.50
C GLY A 90 7.05 -13.82 8.40
N VAL A 91 7.06 -12.57 7.96
CA VAL A 91 8.28 -11.77 7.73
C VAL A 91 8.22 -10.37 8.33
N ASP A 92 7.17 -10.04 9.09
CA ASP A 92 7.02 -8.70 9.68
C ASP A 92 8.13 -8.36 10.67
N ASP A 93 8.69 -9.34 11.38
CA ASP A 93 9.85 -9.20 12.27
C ASP A 93 11.17 -8.92 11.52
N LEU A 94 11.21 -9.17 10.21
CA LEU A 94 12.38 -8.96 9.36
C LEU A 94 12.32 -7.63 8.59
N ILE A 95 11.26 -6.85 8.73
CA ILE A 95 11.08 -5.55 8.09
C ILE A 95 11.17 -4.45 9.17
N GLU A 96 12.04 -3.47 8.97
CA GLU A 96 12.29 -2.42 9.98
C GLU A 96 11.24 -1.31 10.00
N GLY A 97 10.56 -1.12 8.88
CA GLY A 97 9.52 -0.12 8.74
C GLY A 97 8.73 -0.31 7.44
N ILE A 98 7.55 0.28 7.42
CA ILE A 98 6.65 0.28 6.26
C ILE A 98 6.46 1.74 5.84
N VAL A 99 6.86 2.05 4.62
CA VAL A 99 6.46 3.24 3.90
C VAL A 99 5.20 2.91 3.13
N TYR A 100 4.12 3.59 3.45
CA TYR A 100 2.79 3.36 2.90
C TYR A 100 2.16 4.66 2.43
N CYS A 101 1.11 4.56 1.61
CA CYS A 101 0.31 5.73 1.28
C CYS A 101 -0.63 6.04 2.43
N ASP A 102 -0.39 7.12 3.18
CA ASP A 102 -1.28 7.53 4.27
C ASP A 102 -2.58 8.12 3.71
N TYR A 103 -3.60 7.28 3.55
CA TYR A 103 -4.88 7.71 3.03
C TYR A 103 -5.62 8.71 3.94
N SER A 104 -5.17 8.90 5.19
CA SER A 104 -5.72 9.95 6.07
C SER A 104 -5.19 11.35 5.73
N ASN A 105 -4.06 11.43 5.04
CA ASN A 105 -3.48 12.68 4.54
C ASN A 105 -3.97 12.95 3.11
N PRO A 106 -4.77 14.01 2.82
CA PRO A 106 -5.30 14.26 1.49
C PRO A 106 -4.24 14.56 0.42
N ASN A 107 -3.01 14.92 0.83
CA ASN A 107 -1.90 15.25 -0.05
C ASN A 107 -0.83 14.15 -0.09
N PHE A 108 -1.17 12.92 0.31
CA PHE A 108 -0.22 11.81 0.25
C PHE A 108 0.30 11.61 -1.18
N SER A 109 1.59 11.29 -1.28
CA SER A 109 2.23 10.85 -2.52
C SER A 109 2.15 9.33 -2.65
N CYS A 110 2.29 8.82 -3.87
CA CYS A 110 2.30 7.38 -4.13
C CYS A 110 3.29 7.04 -5.25
N LYS A 111 3.78 5.80 -5.32
CA LYS A 111 4.60 5.36 -6.46
C LYS A 111 3.83 5.53 -7.77
N PRO A 112 4.47 6.02 -8.86
CA PRO A 112 5.90 6.25 -9.01
C PRO A 112 6.36 7.71 -8.77
N GLU A 113 5.59 8.53 -8.05
CA GLU A 113 5.92 9.94 -7.82
C GLU A 113 7.27 10.08 -7.09
N PRO A 114 8.20 10.94 -7.56
CA PRO A 114 9.49 11.16 -6.90
C PRO A 114 9.38 11.54 -5.43
N GLU A 115 8.37 12.34 -5.08
CA GLU A 115 8.08 12.81 -3.72
C GLU A 115 7.83 11.63 -2.76
N PHE A 116 7.24 10.54 -3.26
CA PHE A 116 7.03 9.33 -2.45
C PHE A 116 8.35 8.70 -1.99
N TYR A 117 9.39 8.73 -2.84
CA TYR A 117 10.70 8.18 -2.50
C TYR A 117 11.55 9.13 -1.68
N GLN A 118 11.37 10.45 -1.86
CA GLN A 118 12.10 11.48 -1.11
C GLN A 118 11.65 11.53 0.36
N ASN A 119 10.33 11.47 0.60
CA ASN A 119 9.78 11.49 1.96
C ASN A 119 10.32 10.34 2.84
N VAL A 120 10.69 9.20 2.26
CA VAL A 120 11.33 8.08 2.98
C VAL A 120 12.70 8.46 3.52
N GLY A 121 13.49 9.20 2.73
CA GLY A 121 14.83 9.60 3.13
C GLY A 121 14.84 10.64 4.26
N ASP A 122 13.78 11.44 4.38
CA ASP A 122 13.65 12.51 5.38
C ASP A 122 13.08 12.01 6.72
N GLU A 123 12.23 10.97 6.74
CA GLU A 123 11.71 10.37 7.99
C GLU A 123 12.76 9.52 8.73
N GLU A 124 13.89 9.21 8.10
CA GLU A 124 15.02 8.46 8.68
C GLU A 124 16.23 9.35 9.08
N GLY A 125 16.17 10.66 8.83
CA GLY A 125 17.24 11.64 9.09
C GLY A 125 17.36 12.14 10.52
#